data_AF-A0A9D4CSE8-F1
#
_entry.id   AF-A0A9D4CSE8-F1
#
_cell.length_a   1.000
_cell.length_b   1.000
_cell.length_c   1.000
_cell.angle_alpha   90.00
_cell.angle_beta   90.00
_cell.angle_gamma   90.00
#
_symmetry.space_group_name_H-M   'P 1'
#
loop_
_entity.id
_entity.type
_entity.pdbx_description
1 polymer ?
#
loop_
_entity_poly.entity_id
_entity_poly.type
_entity_poly.pdbx_seq_one_letter_code
_entity_poly.pdbx_strand_id
1 'polypeptide(L)' 'MFPVCEYNGNRYEAGESFPDDDGCNTCNCLRGGAVACTLMLCLDTPIPLK' A
#
# COMPACT_ATOMS: atom_id res chain seq x y z
N MET A 1 -16.93 -1.00 15.66
CA MET A 1 -16.41 -1.45 14.35
C MET A 1 -15.29 -0.50 13.97
N PHE A 2 -14.09 -0.97 13.66
CA PHE A 2 -13.09 -0.09 13.02
C PHE A 2 -13.49 0.09 11.55
N PRO A 3 -13.30 1.28 10.96
CA PRO A 3 -13.52 1.47 9.53
C PRO A 3 -12.54 0.61 8.72
N VAL A 4 -13.03 0.08 7.60
CA VAL A 4 -12.20 -0.56 6.57
C VAL A 4 -11.63 0.52 5.66
N CYS A 5 -10.48 0.24 5.04
CA CYS A 5 -9.93 1.07 3.98
C CYS A 5 -10.30 0.51 2.60
N GLU A 6 -10.64 1.38 1.67
CA GLU A 6 -10.76 1.03 0.25
C GLU A 6 -9.57 1.60 -0.52
N TYR A 7 -8.85 0.73 -1.24
CA TYR A 7 -7.66 1.11 -1.98
C TYR A 7 -7.54 0.26 -3.24
N ASN A 8 -7.44 0.91 -4.41
CA ASN A 8 -7.42 0.27 -5.73
C ASN A 8 -8.51 -0.81 -5.93
N GLY A 9 -9.69 -0.58 -5.37
CA GLY A 9 -10.83 -1.50 -5.44
C GLY A 9 -10.79 -2.68 -4.46
N ASN A 10 -9.72 -2.80 -3.66
CA ASN A 10 -9.58 -3.78 -2.59
C ASN A 10 -10.00 -3.20 -1.24
N ARG A 11 -10.40 -4.07 -0.31
CA ARG A 11 -10.81 -3.71 1.05
C ARG A 11 -9.82 -4.29 2.05
N TYR A 12 -9.35 -3.44 2.96
CA TYR A 12 -8.35 -3.77 3.98
C TYR A 12 -8.87 -3.47 5.38
N GLU A 13 -8.56 -4.34 6.33
CA GLU A 13 -8.96 -4.18 7.72
C GLU A 13 -8.04 -3.19 8.45
N ALA A 14 -8.56 -2.55 9.50
CA ALA A 14 -7.78 -1.61 10.29
C ALA A 14 -6.53 -2.26 10.91
N GLY A 15 -5.36 -1.73 10.57
CA GLY A 15 -4.04 -2.21 10.97
C GLY A 15 -3.37 -3.11 9.93
N GLU A 16 -4.06 -3.50 8.87
CA GLU A 16 -3.50 -4.31 7.80
C GLU A 16 -2.45 -3.54 6.98
N SER A 17 -1.35 -4.23 6.65
CA SER A 17 -0.32 -3.75 5.73
C SER A 17 -0.34 -4.55 4.45
N PHE A 18 -0.22 -3.88 3.31
CA PHE A 18 -0.30 -4.48 1.98
C PHE A 18 0.64 -3.76 0.99
N PRO A 19 1.10 -4.44 -0.08
CA PRO A 19 1.90 -3.79 -1.12
C PRO A 19 1.06 -2.80 -1.94
N ASP A 20 1.66 -1.71 -2.38
CA ASP A 20 1.09 -0.82 -3.39
C ASP A 20 1.12 -1.52 -4.77
N ASP A 21 0.32 -1.03 -5.73
CA ASP A 21 0.22 -1.57 -7.09
C ASP A 21 1.53 -1.41 -7.88
N ASP A 22 2.43 -0.53 -7.43
CA ASP A 22 3.78 -0.40 -7.97
C ASP A 22 4.73 -1.57 -7.58
N GLY A 23 4.30 -2.44 -6.66
CA GLY A 23 5.04 -3.62 -6.21
C GLY A 23 6.30 -3.30 -5.38
N CYS A 24 6.48 -2.05 -4.99
CA CYS A 24 7.69 -1.53 -4.35
C CYS A 24 7.33 -0.80 -3.05
N ASN A 25 6.33 0.08 -3.08
CA ASN A 25 5.81 0.74 -1.89
C ASN A 25 4.92 -0.19 -1.06
N THR A 26 4.79 0.13 0.22
CA THR A 26 3.93 -0.58 1.17
C THR A 26 2.96 0.40 1.79
N CYS A 27 1.71 0.01 1.86
CA CYS A 27 0.61 0.76 2.43
C CYS A 27 0.12 0.13 3.73
N ASN A 28 -0.48 0.94 4.60
CA ASN A 28 -1.13 0.50 5.83
C ASN A 28 -2.52 1.13 5.94
N CYS A 29 -3.52 0.30 6.28
CA CYS A 29 -4.86 0.78 6.62
C CYS A 29 -4.88 1.28 8.07
N LEU A 30 -4.96 2.60 8.24
CA LEU A 30 -5.02 3.21 9.55
C LEU A 30 -6.39 2.98 10.19
N ARG A 31 -6.44 2.90 11.53
CA ARG A 31 -7.70 2.72 12.30
C ARG A 31 -8.76 3.81 12.05
N GLY A 32 -8.41 4.91 11.40
CA GLY A 32 -9.33 5.98 10.99
C GLY A 32 -9.98 5.78 9.61
N GLY A 33 -9.68 4.67 8.91
CA GLY A 33 -10.21 4.39 7.57
C GLY A 33 -9.43 5.06 6.43
N ALA A 34 -8.24 5.59 6.75
CA ALA A 34 -7.33 6.19 5.78
C ALA A 34 -6.19 5.23 5.45
N VAL A 35 -5.67 5.32 4.23
CA VAL A 35 -4.49 4.57 3.80
C VAL A 35 -3.27 5.49 3.81
N ALA A 36 -2.16 4.99 4.33
CA ALA A 36 -0.86 5.65 4.26
C ALA A 36 0.15 4.71 3.62
N CYS A 37 0.87 5.18 2.59
CA CYS A 37 1.88 4.40 1.88
C CYS A 37 3.28 4.99 2.09
N THR A 38 4.30 4.15 1.97
CA THR A 38 5.68 4.61 1.85
C THR A 38 5.87 5.42 0.56
N LEU A 39 6.91 6.25 0.51
CA LEU A 39 7.30 6.99 -0.68
C LEU A 39 8.74 6.65 -1.04
N MET A 40 8.98 5.39 -1.34
CA MET A 40 10.27 4.92 -1.85
C MET A 40 10.36 5.22 -3.34
N LEU A 41 11.56 5.57 -3.80
CA LEU A 41 11.83 5.68 -5.23
C LEU A 41 11.76 4.29 -5.84
N CYS A 42 10.69 4.01 -6.58
CA CYS A 42 10.52 2.77 -7.32
C CYS A 42 11.10 2.95 -8.71
N LEU A 43 11.92 1.97 -9.12
CA LEU A 43 12.51 1.96 -10.45
C LEU A 43 11.51 1.23 -11.34
N ASP A 44 10.84 1.97 -12.23
CA ASP A 44 9.86 1.41 -13.16
C ASP A 44 10.52 0.30 -13.99
N THR A 45 10.15 -0.96 -13.73
CA THR A 45 10.54 -2.20 -14.46
C THR A 45 11.99 -2.71 -14.21
N PRO A 46 12.26 -4.02 -14.42
CA PRO A 46 13.37 -4.71 -13.80
C PRO A 46 14.67 -4.11 -14.29
N ILE A 47 15.46 -3.55 -13.38
CA ILE A 47 16.83 -3.19 -13.70
C ILE A 47 17.54 -4.50 -14.06
N PRO A 48 18.08 -4.69 -15.28
CA PRO A 48 19.23 -5.55 -15.41
C PRO A 48 20.33 -4.82 -14.66
N LEU A 49 20.48 -5.12 -13.37
CA LEU A 49 21.68 -4.76 -12.62
C LEU A 49 22.82 -5.43 -13.38
N LYS A 50 23.60 -4.60 -14.10
CA LYS A 50 24.80 -5.05 -14.80
C LYS A 50 25.80 -5.65 -13.81
#